data_AF-A0A494X5Y0-F1
#
_entry.id   AF-A0A494X5Y0-F1
#
_cell.length_a   1.000
_cell.length_b   1.000
_cell.length_c   1.000
_cell.angle_alpha   90.00
_cell.angle_beta   90.00
_cell.angle_gamma   90.00
#
_symmetry.space_group_name_H-M   'P 1'
#
loop_
_entity.id
_entity.type
_entity.pdbx_description
1 polymer ?
#
loop_
_entity_poly.entity_id
_entity_poly.type
_entity_poly.pdbx_seq_one_letter_code
_entity_poly.pdbx_strand_id
1 'polypeptide(L)'
;MTSDTQDHFPQNEMLNTLRKERKRVQIFLINGIRLVGTIESFDAYLIMLSTPTGVQGIYKRAISTVQVDTGTRPPSTRDRPRDEHTSSTVITRRRRPTGPPGAGGHGRSDTDDSS
;
A
#
# COMPACT_ATOMS: atom_id res chain seq x y z
N MET A 1 27.51 -33.81 14.42
CA MET A 1 26.53 -33.20 13.51
C MET A 1 26.10 -31.90 14.16
N THR A 2 26.81 -30.82 13.84
CA THR A 2 26.57 -29.49 14.39
C THR A 2 25.26 -28.99 13.83
N SER A 3 24.21 -28.99 14.65
CA SER A 3 23.03 -28.18 14.38
C SER A 3 23.47 -26.74 14.49
N ASP A 4 23.90 -26.16 13.36
CA ASP A 4 24.06 -24.72 13.22
C ASP A 4 22.74 -24.10 13.66
N THR A 5 22.77 -23.46 14.82
CA THR A 5 21.78 -22.47 15.20
C THR A 5 21.85 -21.41 14.12
N GLN A 6 21.00 -21.57 13.10
CA GLN A 6 20.87 -20.60 12.04
C GLN A 6 20.28 -19.36 12.71
N ASP A 7 21.16 -18.49 13.21
CA ASP A 7 20.80 -17.20 13.75
C ASP A 7 19.84 -16.56 12.76
N HIS A 8 18.57 -16.51 13.16
CA HIS A 8 17.49 -15.95 12.39
C HIS A 8 17.67 -14.44 12.42
N PHE A 9 18.65 -13.94 11.66
CA PHE A 9 18.91 -12.51 11.56
C PHE A 9 17.62 -11.84 11.07
N PRO A 10 17.01 -10.93 11.83
CA PRO A 10 15.72 -10.34 11.49
C PRO A 10 15.70 -9.71 10.09
N GLN A 11 16.85 -9.21 9.61
CA GLN A 11 17.02 -8.75 8.23
C GLN A 11 16.78 -9.87 7.20
N ASN A 12 17.43 -11.02 7.37
CA ASN A 12 17.31 -12.14 6.43
C ASN A 12 15.89 -12.69 6.41
N GLU A 13 15.25 -12.76 7.59
CA GLU A 13 13.85 -13.18 7.68
C GLU A 13 12.92 -12.20 6.96
N MET A 14 13.06 -10.89 7.22
CA MET A 14 12.32 -9.86 6.52
C MET A 14 12.50 -9.95 5.00
N LEU A 15 13.74 -10.00 4.49
CA LEU A 15 14.01 -10.07 3.05
C LEU A 15 13.48 -11.37 2.43
N ASN A 16 13.56 -12.50 3.15
CA ASN A 16 13.05 -13.77 2.67
C ASN A 16 11.51 -13.77 2.60
N THR A 17 10.83 -13.19 3.58
CA THR A 17 9.38 -13.02 3.56
C THR A 17 8.94 -12.17 2.37
N LEU A 18 9.58 -11.01 2.16
CA LEU A 18 9.30 -10.14 1.02
C LEU A 18 9.52 -10.83 -0.32
N ARG A 19 10.59 -11.63 -0.44
CA ARG A 19 10.91 -12.43 -1.64
C ARG A 19 9.89 -13.53 -1.89
N LYS A 20 9.58 -14.35 -0.88
CA LYS A 20 8.65 -15.49 -0.98
C LYS A 20 7.25 -15.06 -1.36
N GLU A 21 6.78 -13.97 -0.75
CA GLU A 21 5.44 -13.43 -1.00
C GLU A 21 5.36 -12.54 -2.26
N ARG A 22 6.48 -12.37 -2.98
CA ARG A 22 6.59 -11.47 -4.15
C ARG A 22 6.04 -10.07 -3.86
N LYS A 23 6.24 -9.60 -2.62
CA LYS A 23 5.78 -8.27 -2.22
C LYS A 23 6.54 -7.22 -3.01
N ARG A 24 5.78 -6.23 -3.50
CA ARG A 24 6.37 -5.03 -4.08
C ARG A 24 7.05 -4.23 -2.98
N VAL A 25 8.26 -3.77 -3.23
CA VAL A 25 9.09 -3.02 -2.27
C VAL A 25 9.60 -1.74 -2.87
N GLN A 26 9.87 -0.76 -2.01
CA GLN A 26 10.62 0.43 -2.31
C GLN A 26 11.98 0.33 -1.62
N ILE A 27 13.06 0.47 -2.39
CA ILE A 27 14.43 0.52 -1.91
C ILE A 27 14.93 1.94 -2.09
N PHE A 28 15.31 2.57 -0.99
CA PHE A 28 15.91 3.90 -0.96
C PHE A 28 17.41 3.75 -0.90
N LEU A 29 18.10 4.41 -1.82
CA LEU A 29 19.55 4.46 -1.86
C LEU A 29 20.05 5.67 -1.06
N ILE A 30 21.28 5.57 -0.56
CA ILE A 30 21.95 6.65 0.21
C ILE A 30 22.04 7.98 -0.56
N ASN A 31 22.03 7.94 -1.89
CA ASN A 31 22.03 9.13 -2.76
C ASN A 31 20.63 9.71 -3.00
N GLY A 32 19.58 9.17 -2.37
CA GLY A 32 18.20 9.62 -2.48
C GLY A 32 17.40 9.01 -3.64
N ILE A 33 18.01 8.16 -4.48
CA ILE A 33 17.27 7.44 -5.53
C ILE A 33 16.34 6.41 -4.89
N ARG A 34 15.11 6.30 -5.41
CA ARG A 34 14.14 5.27 -5.02
C ARG A 34 13.94 4.27 -6.16
N LEU A 35 14.23 3.01 -5.89
CA LEU A 35 13.96 1.89 -6.77
C LEU A 35 12.71 1.15 -6.30
N VAL A 36 11.87 0.71 -7.23
CA VAL A 36 10.62 0.01 -6.93
C VAL A 36 10.55 -1.28 -7.73
N GLY A 37 10.27 -2.39 -7.07
CA GLY A 37 10.26 -3.71 -7.70
C GLY A 37 9.89 -4.82 -6.74
N THR A 38 10.27 -6.05 -7.07
CA THR A 38 10.14 -7.22 -6.19
C THR A 38 11.51 -7.85 -5.97
N ILE A 39 11.74 -8.41 -4.78
CA ILE A 39 13.01 -9.09 -4.48
C ILE A 39 13.01 -10.45 -5.15
N GLU A 40 14.01 -10.71 -5.99
CA GLU A 40 14.21 -11.99 -6.66
C GLU A 40 15.08 -12.92 -5.83
N SER A 41 16.21 -12.42 -5.36
CA SER A 41 17.16 -13.12 -4.49
C SER A 41 18.02 -12.12 -3.69
N PHE A 42 18.74 -12.61 -2.69
CA PHE A 42 19.69 -11.81 -1.92
C PHE A 42 20.74 -12.72 -1.29
N ASP A 43 21.88 -12.13 -0.94
CA ASP A 43 22.93 -12.77 -0.16
C ASP A 43 23.41 -11.85 0.98
N ALA A 44 24.63 -12.06 1.46
CA ALA A 44 25.24 -11.23 2.49
C ALA A 44 25.41 -9.76 2.08
N TYR A 45 25.61 -9.46 0.78
CA TYR A 45 26.05 -8.17 0.26
C TYR A 45 25.12 -7.53 -0.77
N LEU A 46 24.37 -8.32 -1.53
CA LEU A 46 23.54 -7.90 -2.67
C LEU A 46 22.07 -8.25 -2.48
N ILE A 47 21.21 -7.43 -3.09
CA ILE A 47 19.80 -7.71 -3.33
C ILE A 47 19.55 -7.65 -4.84
N MET A 48 18.98 -8.70 -5.41
CA MET A 48 18.51 -8.71 -6.79
C MET A 48 17.08 -8.20 -6.83
N LEU A 49 16.88 -7.02 -7.43
CA LEU A 49 15.59 -6.38 -7.56
C LEU A 49 15.07 -6.54 -8.99
N SER A 50 13.93 -7.21 -9.13
CA SER A 50 13.21 -7.32 -10.39
C SER A 50 12.31 -6.09 -10.58
N THR A 51 12.48 -5.40 -11.70
CA THR A 51 11.76 -4.18 -12.09
C THR A 51 11.16 -4.36 -13.49
N PRO A 52 10.25 -3.47 -13.95
CA PRO A 52 9.71 -3.57 -15.31
C PRO A 52 10.76 -3.55 -16.42
N THR A 53 11.91 -2.93 -16.17
CA THR A 53 13.05 -2.85 -17.11
C THR A 53 14.01 -4.03 -17.02
N GLY A 54 13.77 -4.98 -16.11
CA GLY A 54 14.62 -6.14 -15.87
C GLY A 54 15.14 -6.25 -14.44
N VAL A 55 16.10 -7.15 -14.25
CA VAL A 55 16.69 -7.48 -12.96
C VAL A 55 17.99 -6.71 -12.76
N GLN A 56 18.16 -6.09 -11.60
CA GLN A 56 19.38 -5.37 -11.24
C GLN A 56 19.87 -5.75 -9.84
N GLY A 57 21.19 -5.85 -9.67
CA GLY A 57 21.83 -6.07 -8.38
C GLY A 57 22.09 -4.76 -7.65
N ILE A 58 21.73 -4.70 -6.37
CA ILE A 58 21.90 -3.53 -5.51
C ILE A 58 22.77 -3.93 -4.32
N TYR A 59 23.92 -3.27 -4.15
CA TYR A 59 24.77 -3.45 -2.98
C TYR A 59 24.10 -2.88 -1.72
N LYS A 60 24.02 -3.69 -0.65
CA LYS A 60 23.46 -3.27 0.64
C LYS A 60 24.13 -2.02 1.20
N ARG A 61 25.42 -1.79 0.91
CA ARG A 61 26.16 -0.57 1.30
C ARG A 61 25.59 0.71 0.69
N ALA A 62 24.90 0.62 -0.44
CA ALA A 62 24.26 1.75 -1.09
C ALA A 62 22.80 1.94 -0.65
N ILE A 63 22.25 1.05 0.18
CA ILE A 63 20.84 1.06 0.61
C ILE A 63 20.72 1.78 1.94
N SER A 64 19.83 2.77 2.02
CA SER A 64 19.44 3.38 3.29
C SER A 64 18.23 2.69 3.91
N THR A 65 17.26 2.25 3.09
CA THR A 65 15.98 1.71 3.59
C THR A 65 15.34 0.75 2.60
N VAL A 66 14.69 -0.30 3.12
CA VAL A 66 13.79 -1.19 2.36
C VAL A 66 12.44 -1.17 3.05
N GLN A 67 11.36 -0.88 2.31
CA GLN A 67 10.01 -0.90 2.84
C GLN A 67 9.03 -1.55 1.86
N VAL A 68 7.91 -2.05 2.37
CA VAL A 68 6.81 -2.56 1.54
C VAL A 68 6.18 -1.40 0.78
N ASP A 69 5.92 -1.60 -0.51
CA ASP A 69 5.18 -0.64 -1.31
C ASP A 69 3.68 -0.83 -1.10
N THR A 70 3.08 -0.03 -0.23
CA THR A 70 1.64 -0.07 0.07
C THR A 70 0.77 0.59 -1.00
N GLY A 71 1.35 1.10 -2.10
CA GLY A 71 0.61 1.76 -3.18
C GLY A 71 0.10 3.16 -2.82
N THR A 72 0.34 3.63 -1.59
CA THR A 72 0.13 5.04 -1.22
C THR A 72 1.25 5.86 -1.86
N ARG A 73 0.92 6.51 -2.98
CA ARG A 73 1.77 7.52 -3.62
C ARG A 73 2.14 8.54 -2.53
N PRO A 74 3.43 8.71 -2.17
CA PRO A 74 3.80 9.76 -1.24
C PRO A 74 3.38 11.10 -1.83
N PRO A 75 2.90 12.04 -1.01
CA PRO A 75 2.56 13.37 -1.49
C PRO A 75 3.78 13.92 -2.23
N SER A 76 3.59 14.35 -3.47
CA SER A 76 4.63 14.99 -4.26
C SER A 76 5.16 16.19 -3.47
N THR A 77 6.42 16.16 -3.07
CA THR A 77 7.11 17.29 -2.42
C THR A 77 7.23 18.54 -3.30
N ARG A 78 6.63 18.53 -4.49
CA ARG A 78 6.47 19.69 -5.38
C ARG A 78 5.28 20.57 -5.03
N ASP A 79 4.36 20.10 -4.18
CA ASP A 79 3.24 20.90 -3.69
C ASP A 79 3.43 21.16 -2.19
N ARG A 80 4.30 22.13 -1.85
CA ARG A 80 4.20 22.82 -0.57
C ARG A 80 3.41 24.10 -0.81
N PRO A 81 2.09 24.13 -0.54
CA PRO A 81 1.39 25.41 -0.43
C PRO A 81 1.97 26.16 0.76
N ARG A 82 2.38 27.40 0.48
CA ARG A 82 2.74 28.41 1.48
C ARG A 82 1.44 28.81 2.20
N ASP A 83 1.47 28.73 3.52
CA ASP A 83 0.59 29.37 4.52
C ASP A 83 -0.91 29.00 4.57
N GLU A 84 -1.25 28.24 5.63
CA GLU A 84 -2.24 28.53 6.68
C GLU A 84 -3.71 28.86 6.33
N HIS A 85 -4.65 27.98 6.73
CA HIS A 85 -5.74 28.23 7.69
C HIS A 85 -6.75 27.06 7.75
N THR A 86 -7.03 26.61 8.98
CA THR A 86 -8.28 26.00 9.49
C THR A 86 -9.03 24.98 8.61
N SER A 87 -9.11 23.73 9.06
CA SER A 87 -10.38 23.04 9.36
C SER A 87 -10.14 21.63 9.89
N SER A 88 -10.49 21.44 11.16
CA SER A 88 -10.52 20.15 11.84
C SER A 88 -11.54 19.21 11.15
N THR A 89 -11.07 18.11 10.57
CA THR A 89 -11.94 17.09 9.96
C THR A 89 -12.74 16.35 11.03
N VAL A 90 -14.05 16.55 11.04
CA VAL A 90 -15.03 15.83 11.86
C VAL A 90 -15.15 14.37 11.37
N ILE A 91 -14.87 13.40 12.25
CA ILE A 91 -15.04 11.97 12.00
C ILE A 91 -16.52 11.61 12.15
N THR A 92 -17.28 11.51 11.05
CA THR A 92 -18.67 11.02 11.09
C THR A 92 -18.69 9.48 11.08
N ARG A 93 -18.82 8.90 12.28
CA ARG A 93 -19.02 7.46 12.53
C ARG A 93 -20.41 7.05 12.03
N ARG A 94 -20.52 6.42 10.86
CA ARG A 94 -21.80 6.01 10.25
C ARG A 94 -22.33 4.73 10.94
N ARG A 95 -23.35 4.89 11.81
CA ARG A 95 -24.11 3.76 12.42
C ARG A 95 -25.15 3.21 11.44
N ARG A 96 -25.34 1.88 11.49
CA ARG A 96 -26.27 1.04 10.70
C ARG A 96 -27.74 1.51 10.81
N PRO A 97 -28.53 1.53 9.72
CA PRO A 97 -29.95 1.87 9.79
C PRO A 97 -30.83 0.62 10.01
N THR A 98 -31.67 0.67 11.05
CA THR A 98 -32.81 -0.24 11.29
C THR A 98 -34.06 0.37 10.64
N GLY A 99 -34.72 -0.33 9.70
CA GLY A 99 -35.93 0.15 9.02
C GLY A 99 -37.23 -0.23 9.74
N PRO A 100 -38.33 0.54 9.56
CA PRO A 100 -39.68 0.13 9.97
C PRO A 100 -40.52 -0.41 8.80
N PRO A 101 -41.57 -1.23 9.07
CA PRO A 101 -42.36 -1.91 8.03
C PRO A 101 -43.62 -1.13 7.60
N GLY A 102 -43.93 -1.22 6.30
CA GLY A 102 -45.27 -1.38 5.72
C GLY A 102 -46.35 -0.32 5.95
N ALA A 103 -46.66 0.45 4.90
CA ALA A 103 -47.99 1.03 4.68
C ALA A 103 -48.24 1.19 3.17
N GLY A 104 -48.91 0.20 2.56
CA GLY A 104 -49.36 0.25 1.17
C GLY A 104 -50.63 1.08 1.05
N GLY A 105 -50.51 2.28 0.48
CA GLY A 105 -51.62 3.18 0.19
C GLY A 105 -52.38 2.77 -1.08
N HIS A 106 -53.70 2.92 -1.01
CA HIS A 106 -54.71 2.56 -1.99
C HIS A 106 -54.55 3.27 -3.35
N GLY A 107 -54.70 2.48 -4.42
CA GLY A 107 -54.87 2.97 -5.79
C GLY A 107 -56.28 3.49 -6.05
N ARG A 108 -56.37 4.65 -6.69
CA ARG A 108 -57.54 5.14 -7.43
C ARG A 108 -56.99 5.83 -8.67
N SER A 109 -57.18 5.20 -9.81
CA SER A 109 -56.83 5.68 -11.15
C SER A 109 -57.92 6.63 -11.66
N ASP A 110 -57.49 7.83 -12.05
CA ASP A 110 -57.78 8.60 -13.28
C ASP A 110 -59.15 8.33 -13.96
N THR A 111 -60.09 9.27 -13.96
CA THR A 111 -60.24 10.41 -14.92
C THR A 111 -60.77 9.98 -16.29
N ASP A 112 -62.02 10.41 -16.59
CA ASP A 112 -62.59 11.01 -17.84
C ASP A 112 -61.92 10.68 -19.19
N ASP A 113 -62.56 10.58 -20.35
CA ASP A 113 -63.91 10.88 -20.88
C ASP A 113 -63.77 10.68 -22.42
N SER A 114 -64.85 10.25 -23.10
CA SER A 114 -65.16 10.45 -24.55
C SER A 114 -64.15 9.96 -25.64
N SER A 115 -64.53 9.37 -26.78
CA SER A 115 -65.75 9.26 -27.59
C SER A 115 -65.78 7.93 -28.35
#